data_AF-A0A1B4XC74-F1
#
_entry.id   AF-A0A1B4XC74-F1
#
_cell.length_a   1.000
_cell.length_b   1.000
_cell.length_c   1.000
_cell.angle_alpha   90.00
_cell.angle_beta   90.00
_cell.angle_gamma   90.00
#
_symmetry.space_group_name_H-M   'P 1'
#
loop_
_entity.id
_entity.type
_entity.pdbx_description
1 polymer ?
#
loop_
_entity_poly.entity_id
_entity_poly.type
_entity_poly.pdbx_seq_one_letter_code
_entity_poly.pdbx_strand_id
1 'polypeptide(L)'
;MISQIITTIGLACDIVGALLVANEVVRVFREPTTIDTGGSGHFGGAFQPTINPTFEQHEKKKHHIMKIGLVFLILGFVLQGVGAWWPIFYAT
;
A
#
# COMPACT_ATOMS: atom_id res chain seq x y z
N MET A 1 -12.97 -24.04 17.49
CA MET A 1 -13.66 -22.73 17.48
C MET A 1 -12.71 -21.55 17.66
N ILE A 2 -11.86 -21.50 18.70
CA ILE A 2 -10.94 -20.37 18.94
C ILE A 2 -9.99 -20.10 17.76
N SER A 3 -9.39 -21.16 17.17
CA SER A 3 -8.54 -21.04 15.97
C SER A 3 -9.26 -20.37 14.79
N GLN A 4 -10.52 -20.76 14.51
CA GLN A 4 -11.32 -20.14 13.45
C GLN A 4 -11.58 -18.65 13.71
N ILE A 5 -11.91 -18.28 14.96
CA ILE A 5 -12.11 -16.87 15.35
C ILE A 5 -10.83 -16.06 15.10
N ILE A 6 -9.68 -16.58 15.55
CA ILE A 6 -8.37 -15.92 15.36
C ILE A 6 -8.07 -15.74 13.87
N THR A 7 -8.29 -16.76 13.04
CA THR A 7 -8.08 -16.66 11.59
C THR A 7 -9.03 -15.68 10.91
N THR A 8 -10.30 -15.63 11.32
CA THR A 8 -11.29 -14.69 10.75
C THR A 8 -10.95 -13.24 11.12
N ILE A 9 -10.52 -12.99 12.36
CA ILE A 9 -10.06 -11.66 12.78
C ILE A 9 -8.79 -11.27 12.00
N GLY A 10 -7.85 -12.20 11.82
CA GLY A 10 -6.66 -11.98 11.01
C GLY A 10 -7.00 -11.62 9.56
N LEU A 11 -7.95 -12.32 8.94
CA LEU A 11 -8.42 -12.01 7.59
C LEU A 11 -9.07 -10.62 7.49
N ALA A 12 -9.90 -10.24 8.47
CA ALA A 12 -10.50 -8.92 8.50
C ALA A 12 -9.44 -7.81 8.63
N CYS A 13 -8.41 -8.05 9.45
CA CYS A 13 -7.25 -7.18 9.60
C CYS A 13 -6.50 -6.99 8.27
N ASP A 14 -6.27 -8.07 7.53
CA ASP A 14 -5.61 -8.03 6.22
C ASP A 14 -6.44 -7.27 5.18
N ILE A 15 -7.75 -7.48 5.12
CA ILE A 15 -8.64 -6.76 4.19
C ILE A 15 -8.56 -5.26 4.44
N VAL A 16 -8.65 -4.83 5.70
CA VAL A 16 -8.55 -3.41 6.06
C VAL A 16 -7.17 -2.84 5.73
N GLY A 17 -6.10 -3.58 6.07
CA GLY A 17 -4.72 -3.19 5.75
C GLY A 17 -4.49 -3.03 4.25
N ALA A 18 -4.97 -3.97 3.45
CA ALA A 18 -4.88 -3.94 1.98
C ALA A 18 -5.63 -2.74 1.39
N LEU A 19 -6.83 -2.42 1.88
CA LEU A 19 -7.59 -1.26 1.43
C LEU A 19 -6.89 0.06 1.75
N LEU A 20 -6.29 0.19 2.93
CA LEU A 20 -5.52 1.38 3.32
C LEU A 20 -4.28 1.57 2.44
N VAL A 21 -3.54 0.49 2.17
CA VAL A 21 -2.38 0.53 1.27
C VAL A 21 -2.81 0.84 -0.15
N ALA A 22 -3.84 0.18 -0.68
CA ALA A 22 -4.32 0.38 -2.04
C ALA A 22 -4.80 1.81 -2.27
N ASN A 23 -5.54 2.39 -1.32
CA ASN A 23 -6.02 3.77 -1.43
C ASN A 23 -4.85 4.77 -1.48
N GLU A 24 -3.81 4.57 -0.66
CA GLU A 24 -2.63 5.43 -0.69
C GLU A 24 -1.85 5.28 -2.01
N VAL A 25 -1.69 4.06 -2.52
CA VAL A 25 -1.01 3.79 -3.80
C VAL A 25 -1.77 4.47 -4.94
N VAL A 26 -3.09 4.28 -5.04
CA VAL A 26 -3.91 4.93 -6.07
C VAL A 26 -3.82 6.45 -5.97
N ARG A 27 -3.76 7.00 -4.75
CA ARG A 27 -3.62 8.45 -4.54
C ARG A 27 -2.26 9.00 -4.99
N VAL A 28 -1.17 8.28 -4.72
CA VAL A 28 0.20 8.70 -5.08
C VAL A 28 0.45 8.58 -6.59
N PHE A 29 -0.02 7.50 -7.22
CA PHE A 29 0.22 7.23 -8.64
C PHE A 29 -0.88 7.75 -9.58
N ARG A 30 -1.78 8.61 -9.10
CA ARG A 30 -2.83 9.21 -9.93
C ARG A 30 -2.27 10.21 -10.95
N GLU A 31 -1.16 10.85 -10.64
CA GLU A 31 -0.52 11.82 -11.52
C GLU A 31 0.70 11.24 -12.25
N PRO A 32 1.00 11.71 -13.47
CA PRO A 32 2.20 11.31 -14.18
C PRO A 32 3.45 11.69 -13.38
N THR A 33 4.36 10.72 -13.25
CA THR A 33 5.66 10.87 -12.56
C THR A 33 6.58 11.85 -13.27
N THR A 34 6.45 11.97 -14.60
CA THR A 34 7.23 12.88 -15.44
C THR A 34 6.32 13.75 -16.28
N ILE A 35 6.60 15.04 -16.33
CA ILE A 35 5.96 16.01 -17.22
C ILE A 35 6.99 16.55 -18.22
N ASP A 36 6.54 16.85 -19.43
CA ASP A 36 7.36 17.58 -20.40
C ASP A 36 7.28 19.08 -20.13
N THR A 37 8.43 19.70 -19.91
CA THR A 37 8.54 21.16 -19.76
C THR A 37 9.11 21.84 -21.00
N GLY A 38 9.56 21.05 -21.99
CA GLY A 38 10.23 21.57 -23.19
C GLY A 38 9.28 21.97 -24.33
N GLY A 39 7.97 21.98 -24.07
CA GLY A 39 6.97 22.47 -25.01
C GLY A 39 6.78 21.56 -26.23
N SER A 40 6.86 20.23 -26.06
CA SER A 40 6.51 19.29 -27.11
C SER A 40 5.08 19.58 -27.60
N GLY A 41 4.97 20.05 -28.84
CA GLY A 41 3.74 20.60 -29.42
C GLY A 41 3.88 22.01 -30.00
N HIS A 42 4.96 22.74 -29.71
CA HIS A 42 5.29 24.02 -30.35
C HIS A 42 6.32 23.85 -31.47
N PHE A 43 6.24 24.72 -32.49
CA PHE A 43 7.21 24.74 -33.59
C PHE A 43 8.61 25.09 -33.03
N GLY A 44 9.54 24.13 -33.08
CA GLY A 44 10.89 24.26 -32.51
C GLY A 44 11.03 23.87 -31.03
N GLY A 45 9.98 23.35 -30.39
CA GLY A 45 10.06 22.82 -29.01
C GLY A 45 10.84 21.50 -28.96
N ALA A 46 11.69 21.34 -27.94
CA ALA A 46 12.45 20.10 -27.69
C ALA A 46 11.84 19.37 -26.49
N PHE A 47 11.73 18.04 -26.53
CA PHE A 47 11.22 17.28 -25.39
C PHE A 47 12.21 17.35 -24.20
N GLN A 48 11.76 17.84 -23.06
CA GLN A 48 12.53 17.88 -21.81
C GLN A 48 11.73 17.20 -20.69
N PRO A 49 11.98 15.92 -20.42
CA PRO A 49 11.32 15.22 -19.33
C PRO A 49 11.85 15.75 -18.00
N THR A 50 10.93 16.23 -17.19
CA THR A 50 11.19 16.70 -15.81
C THR A 50 10.29 15.95 -14.85
N ILE A 51 10.80 15.68 -13.64
CA ILE A 51 9.99 15.06 -12.59
C ILE A 51 8.85 16.02 -12.26
N ASN A 52 7.62 15.48 -12.20
CA ASN A 52 6.47 16.28 -11.84
C ASN A 52 6.65 16.81 -10.40
N PRO A 53 6.75 18.13 -10.18
CA PRO A 53 6.93 18.68 -8.84
C PRO A 53 5.77 18.32 -7.90
N THR A 54 4.58 18.06 -8.44
CA THR A 54 3.41 17.57 -7.68
C THR A 54 3.61 16.15 -7.19
N PHE A 55 4.27 15.30 -7.98
CA PHE A 55 4.67 13.95 -7.59
C PHE A 55 5.76 13.99 -6.51
N GLU A 56 6.80 14.82 -6.70
CA GLU A 56 7.90 14.95 -5.73
C GLU A 56 7.41 15.49 -4.36
N GLN A 57 6.45 16.43 -4.38
CA GLN A 57 5.81 16.91 -3.15
C GLN A 57 4.91 15.86 -2.49
N HIS A 58 4.26 14.99 -3.27
CA HIS A 58 3.49 13.87 -2.73
C HIS A 58 4.36 12.76 -2.16
N GLU A 59 5.49 12.45 -2.79
CA GLU A 59 6.46 11.48 -2.29
C GLU A 59 7.11 11.96 -0.97
N LYS A 60 7.32 13.27 -0.83
CA LYS A 60 7.75 13.90 0.43
C LYS A 60 6.66 13.92 1.51
N LYS A 61 5.37 13.86 1.15
CA LYS A 61 4.29 13.72 2.14
C LYS A 61 4.33 12.30 2.71
N LYS A 62 4.82 12.22 3.95
CA LYS A 62 4.96 10.97 4.74
C LYS A 62 3.82 9.98 4.45
N HIS A 63 4.17 8.81 3.91
CA HIS A 63 3.33 7.62 3.71
C HIS A 63 2.84 6.99 5.03
N HIS A 64 2.27 7.80 5.92
CA HIS A 64 1.87 7.38 7.27
C HIS A 64 0.69 6.40 7.19
N ILE A 65 -0.25 6.64 6.28
CA ILE A 65 -1.40 5.76 6.03
C ILE A 65 -0.93 4.43 5.44
N MET A 66 0.02 4.44 4.50
CA MET A 66 0.62 3.21 3.96
C MET A 66 1.30 2.39 5.05
N LYS A 67 2.06 3.04 5.95
CA LYS A 67 2.72 2.36 7.07
C LYS A 67 1.70 1.74 8.02
N ILE A 68 0.61 2.44 8.32
CA ILE A 68 -0.48 1.89 9.14
C ILE A 68 -1.10 0.67 8.45
N GLY A 69 -1.44 0.78 7.17
CA GLY A 69 -1.99 -0.35 6.40
C GLY A 69 -1.05 -1.56 6.36
N LEU A 70 0.26 -1.33 6.24
CA LEU A 70 1.27 -2.38 6.30
C LEU A 70 1.32 -3.06 7.67
N VAL A 71 1.20 -2.30 8.77
CA VAL A 71 1.13 -2.87 10.12
C VAL A 71 -0.10 -3.76 10.28
N PHE A 72 -1.26 -3.33 9.78
CA PHE A 72 -2.47 -4.17 9.78
C PHE A 72 -2.26 -5.48 8.99
N LEU A 73 -1.63 -5.43 7.82
CA LEU A 73 -1.30 -6.64 7.04
C LEU A 73 -0.35 -7.59 7.78
N ILE A 74 0.67 -7.05 8.45
CA ILE A 74 1.61 -7.88 9.22
C ILE A 74 0.88 -8.55 10.39
N LEU A 75 0.04 -7.79 11.11
CA LEU A 75 -0.71 -8.33 12.25
C LEU A 75 -1.75 -9.38 11.81
N GLY A 76 -2.44 -9.16 10.69
CA GLY A 76 -3.41 -10.11 10.15
C GLY A 76 -2.77 -11.41 9.70
N PHE A 77 -1.64 -11.32 9.01
CA PHE A 77 -0.81 -12.47 8.64
C PHE A 77 -0.32 -13.26 9.87
N VAL A 78 0.19 -12.58 10.90
CA VAL A 78 0.64 -13.22 12.14
C VAL A 78 -0.53 -13.91 12.86
N LEU A 79 -1.68 -13.25 12.97
CA LEU A 79 -2.90 -13.83 13.55
C LEU A 79 -3.34 -15.09 12.79
N GLN A 80 -3.33 -15.08 11.46
CA GLN A 80 -3.63 -16.26 10.67
C GLN A 80 -2.63 -17.39 10.90
N GLY A 81 -1.32 -17.08 10.96
CA GLY A 81 -0.28 -18.06 11.26
C GLY A 81 -0.45 -18.72 12.63
N VAL A 82 -0.71 -17.91 13.67
CA VAL A 82 -1.01 -18.41 15.02
C VAL A 82 -2.28 -19.25 15.02
N GLY A 83 -3.36 -18.78 14.40
CA GLY A 83 -4.62 -19.52 14.31
C GLY A 83 -4.47 -20.86 13.58
N ALA A 84 -3.62 -20.93 12.55
CA ALA A 84 -3.33 -22.14 11.80
C ALA A 84 -2.48 -23.16 12.57
N TRP A 85 -1.51 -22.70 13.37
CA TRP A 85 -0.60 -23.58 14.12
C TRP A 85 -1.13 -23.94 15.51
N TRP A 86 -2.01 -23.14 16.09
CA TRP A 86 -2.66 -23.40 17.37
C TRP A 86 -3.24 -24.82 17.50
N PRO A 87 -4.05 -25.34 16.55
CA PRO A 87 -4.57 -26.71 16.67
C PRO A 87 -3.49 -27.79 16.62
N ILE A 88 -2.32 -27.54 16.02
CA ILE A 88 -1.23 -28.52 15.92
C ILE A 88 -0.55 -28.69 17.29
N PHE A 89 -0.31 -27.58 18.02
CA PHE A 89 0.31 -27.61 19.35
C PHE A 89 -0.54 -28.29 20.44
N TYR A 90 -1.86 -28.32 20.28
CA TYR A 90 -2.78 -28.98 21.21
C TYR A 90 -3.17 -30.41 20.79
N ALA A 91 -2.69 -30.88 19.63
CA ALA A 91 -2.95 -32.23 19.13
C ALA A 91 -1.79 -33.21 19.38
N THR A 92 -0.68 -32.74 19.94
CA THR A 92 0.47 -33.53 20.46
C THR A 92 0.43 -33.56 21.97
#